data_AF-A0A1H7XBG3-F1
#
_entry.id   AF-A0A1H7XBG3-F1
#
_cell.length_a   1.000
_cell.length_b   1.000
_cell.length_c   1.000
_cell.angle_alpha   90.00
_cell.angle_beta   90.00
_cell.angle_gamma   90.00
#
_symmetry.space_group_name_H-M   'P 1'
#
loop_
_entity.id
_entity.type
_entity.pdbx_description
1 polymer ?
#
loop_
_entity_poly.entity_id
_entity_poly.type
_entity_poly.pdbx_seq_one_letter_code
_entity_poly.pdbx_strand_id
1 'polypeptide(L)'
;MEPMDKVTVEQRLAAIEEKLDLVLARLGTDFGAGSTAHLEDVVPTSDTDPEILELVRRGKKIQAIKVYRERTGVGLREAKDAVDRLDEQERFRSGRR
;
A
#
# COMPACT_ATOMS: atom_id res chain seq x y z
N MET A 1 19.45 -34.47 22.22
CA MET A 1 18.68 -33.55 21.37
C MET A 1 19.70 -32.90 20.47
N GLU A 2 19.89 -33.46 19.27
CA GLU A 2 20.97 -33.05 18.37
C GLU A 2 20.82 -31.56 17.99
N PRO A 3 21.91 -30.78 17.99
CA PRO A 3 21.86 -29.39 17.56
C PRO A 3 21.56 -29.41 16.06
N MET A 4 20.29 -29.25 15.69
CA MET A 4 19.85 -29.20 14.31
C MET A 4 20.46 -27.96 13.64
N ASP A 5 21.65 -28.17 13.07
CA ASP A 5 22.30 -27.46 11.99
C ASP A 5 21.91 -25.99 11.80
N LYS A 6 22.35 -25.12 12.72
CA LYS A 6 22.30 -23.65 12.54
C LYS A 6 22.93 -23.23 11.19
N VAL A 7 23.98 -23.94 10.77
CA VAL A 7 24.66 -23.76 9.48
C VAL A 7 23.71 -24.00 8.30
N THR A 8 22.82 -25.00 8.35
CA THR A 8 21.85 -25.25 7.28
C THR A 8 20.71 -24.24 7.27
N VAL A 9 20.33 -23.71 8.44
CA VAL A 9 19.33 -22.63 8.53
C VAL A 9 19.89 -21.33 7.96
N GLU A 10 21.12 -20.97 8.31
CA GLU A 10 21.80 -19.77 7.79
C GLU A 10 22.04 -19.88 6.27
N GLN A 11 22.47 -21.04 5.78
CA GLN A 11 22.61 -21.30 4.34
C GLN A 11 21.27 -21.22 3.58
N ARG A 12 20.19 -21.72 4.18
CA ARG A 12 18.84 -21.62 3.60
C ARG A 12 18.34 -20.19 3.60
N LEU A 13 18.62 -19.41 4.64
CA LEU A 13 18.25 -18.00 4.73
C LEU A 13 18.98 -17.18 3.66
N ALA A 14 20.29 -17.34 3.52
CA ALA A 14 21.08 -16.67 2.48
C ALA A 14 20.58 -16.99 1.06
N ALA A 15 20.25 -18.26 0.79
CA ALA A 15 19.70 -18.66 -0.50
C ALA A 15 18.28 -18.11 -0.77
N ILE A 16 17.53 -17.78 0.29
CA ILE A 16 16.21 -17.15 0.17
C ILE A 16 16.37 -15.65 -0.10
N GLU A 17 17.28 -14.98 0.58
CA GLU A 17 17.60 -13.56 0.36
C GLU A 17 18.07 -13.31 -1.08
N GLU A 18 19.02 -14.12 -1.59
CA GLU A 18 19.50 -14.02 -2.97
C GLU A 18 18.37 -14.21 -4.00
N LYS A 19 17.47 -15.17 -3.76
CA LYS A 19 16.34 -15.41 -4.64
C LYS A 19 15.31 -14.28 -4.59
N LEU A 20 15.10 -13.69 -3.41
CA LEU A 20 14.22 -12.53 -3.25
C LEU A 20 14.75 -11.35 -4.05
N ASP A 21 16.05 -11.05 -3.98
CA ASP A 21 16.66 -9.97 -4.75
C ASP A 21 16.47 -10.18 -6.27
N LEU A 22 16.67 -11.41 -6.76
CA LEU A 22 16.46 -11.74 -8.17
C LEU A 22 15.01 -11.57 -8.61
N VAL A 23 14.05 -11.97 -7.77
CA VAL A 23 12.62 -11.81 -8.05
C VAL A 23 12.23 -10.34 -8.04
N LEU A 24 12.71 -9.56 -7.07
CA LEU A 24 12.44 -8.12 -6.98
C LEU A 24 13.02 -7.35 -8.16
N ALA A 25 14.26 -7.67 -8.56
CA ALA A 25 14.88 -7.10 -9.75
C ALA A 25 14.08 -7.43 -11.04
N ARG A 26 13.55 -8.65 -11.15
CA ARG A 26 12.76 -9.07 -12.31
C ARG A 26 11.38 -8.40 -12.37
N LEU A 27 10.78 -8.16 -11.21
CA LEU A 27 9.48 -7.50 -11.08
C LEU A 27 9.57 -5.97 -11.20
N GLY A 28 10.78 -5.39 -11.28
CA GLY A 28 10.98 -3.94 -11.41
C GLY A 28 10.56 -3.17 -10.15
N THR A 29 10.50 -3.85 -9.00
CA THR A 29 10.11 -3.24 -7.74
C THR A 29 11.36 -2.89 -6.95
N ASP A 30 11.87 -1.67 -7.14
CA ASP A 30 12.88 -1.10 -6.25
C ASP A 30 12.24 -0.79 -4.88
N PHE A 31 12.10 -1.80 -4.02
CA PHE A 31 11.82 -1.59 -2.60
C PHE A 31 13.14 -1.29 -1.87
N GLY A 32 13.75 -0.16 -2.20
CA GLY A 32 15.03 0.28 -1.66
C GLY A 32 15.01 1.79 -1.43
N ALA A 33 15.26 2.17 -0.18
CA ALA A 33 15.39 3.52 0.34
C ALA A 33 15.91 4.58 -0.67
N GLY A 34 15.07 5.57 -0.98
CA GLY A 34 15.50 6.89 -1.39
C GLY A 34 15.77 7.10 -2.87
N SER A 35 14.72 7.23 -3.68
CA SER A 35 14.70 8.21 -4.78
C SER A 35 13.26 8.59 -5.13
N THR A 36 12.81 9.70 -4.56
CA THR A 36 11.51 10.36 -4.83
C THR A 36 11.59 11.25 -6.07
N ALA A 37 12.09 10.72 -7.18
CA ALA A 37 12.10 11.42 -8.46
C ALA A 37 11.51 10.48 -9.52
N HIS A 38 10.24 10.71 -9.86
CA HIS A 38 9.44 9.98 -10.85
C HIS A 38 8.85 8.64 -10.41
N LEU A 39 8.08 8.65 -9.31
CA LEU A 39 7.02 7.65 -9.12
C LEU A 39 5.78 8.07 -9.92
N GLU A 40 5.71 7.67 -11.19
CA GLU A 40 4.43 7.70 -11.93
C GLU A 40 3.83 6.31 -12.19
N ASP A 41 4.54 5.19 -11.94
CA ASP A 41 4.01 3.90 -12.44
C ASP A 41 4.26 2.63 -11.60
N VAL A 42 4.58 2.74 -10.32
CA VAL A 42 4.46 1.58 -9.40
C VAL A 42 3.67 1.98 -8.18
N VAL A 43 2.35 2.03 -8.36
CA VAL A 43 1.42 2.15 -7.24
C VAL A 43 0.30 1.12 -7.41
N PRO A 44 0.39 -0.09 -6.84
CA PRO A 44 -0.81 -0.84 -6.52
C PRO A 44 -1.44 -0.24 -5.25
N THR A 45 -1.79 1.06 -5.25
CA THR A 45 -2.70 1.63 -4.24
C THR A 45 -4.10 1.32 -4.74
N SER A 46 -4.51 0.09 -4.58
CA SER A 46 -5.93 -0.26 -4.63
C SER A 46 -6.28 -1.17 -3.46
N ASP A 47 -5.69 -0.91 -2.29
CA ASP A 47 -6.29 -1.26 -1.00
C ASP A 47 -7.31 -0.20 -0.54
N THR A 48 -7.67 0.76 -1.39
CA THR A 48 -8.81 1.62 -1.10
C THR A 48 -10.06 0.90 -1.58
N ASP A 49 -10.92 0.55 -0.63
CA ASP A 49 -12.19 -0.13 -0.87
C ASP A 49 -12.99 0.62 -1.97
N PRO A 50 -13.42 -0.07 -3.04
CA PRO A 50 -14.16 0.55 -4.14
C PRO A 50 -15.43 1.26 -3.66
N GLU A 51 -16.05 0.79 -2.57
CA GLU A 51 -17.22 1.43 -1.97
C GLU A 51 -16.88 2.82 -1.42
N ILE A 52 -15.73 2.97 -0.76
CA ILE A 52 -15.27 4.24 -0.19
C ILE A 52 -14.96 5.24 -1.31
N LEU A 53 -14.31 4.78 -2.39
CA LEU A 53 -14.04 5.59 -3.58
C LEU A 53 -15.33 6.09 -4.25
N GLU A 54 -16.34 5.23 -4.41
CA GLU A 54 -17.62 5.64 -4.99
C GLU A 54 -18.31 6.69 -4.12
N LEU A 55 -18.31 6.50 -2.80
CA LEU A 55 -18.88 7.47 -1.85
C LEU A 55 -18.16 8.82 -1.93
N VAL A 56 -16.82 8.81 -2.05
CA VAL A 56 -16.03 10.03 -2.24
C VAL A 56 -16.40 10.73 -3.55
N ARG A 57 -16.45 10.01 -4.67
CA ARG A 57 -16.84 10.57 -5.99
C ARG A 57 -18.24 11.19 -5.97
N ARG A 58 -19.15 10.60 -5.20
CA ARG A 58 -20.54 11.09 -5.04
C ARG A 58 -20.66 12.24 -4.03
N GLY A 59 -19.56 12.72 -3.45
CA GLY A 59 -19.56 13.78 -2.43
C GLY A 59 -20.06 13.33 -1.05
N LYS A 60 -20.22 12.02 -0.83
CA LYS A 60 -20.78 11.41 0.37
C LYS A 60 -19.72 11.15 1.45
N LYS A 61 -18.96 12.19 1.82
CA LYS A 61 -17.79 12.08 2.72
C LYS A 61 -18.11 11.45 4.08
N ILE A 62 -19.22 11.80 4.71
CA ILE A 62 -19.59 11.26 6.04
C ILE A 62 -19.80 9.74 5.98
N GLN A 63 -20.39 9.25 4.90
CA GLN A 63 -20.61 7.82 4.68
C GLN A 63 -19.28 7.11 4.38
N ALA A 64 -18.41 7.72 3.58
CA ALA A 64 -17.07 7.22 3.32
C ALA A 64 -16.25 7.10 4.63
N ILE A 65 -16.30 8.11 5.51
CA ILE A 65 -15.62 8.09 6.81
C ILE A 65 -16.17 6.97 7.71
N LYS A 66 -17.49 6.78 7.72
CA LYS A 66 -18.12 5.70 8.49
C LYS A 66 -17.62 4.33 8.02
N VAL A 67 -17.69 4.05 6.72
CA VAL A 67 -17.22 2.79 6.14
C VAL A 67 -15.73 2.60 6.38
N TYR A 68 -14.92 3.64 6.19
CA TYR A 68 -13.48 3.59 6.45
C TYR A 68 -13.18 3.18 7.89
N ARG A 69 -13.88 3.75 8.88
CA ARG A 69 -13.73 3.39 10.30
C ARG A 69 -14.18 1.96 10.59
N GLU A 70 -15.28 1.52 10.02
CA GLU A 70 -15.81 0.16 10.23
C GLU A 70 -14.85 -0.90 9.66
N ARG A 71 -14.19 -0.60 8.54
CA ARG A 71 -13.25 -1.52 7.89
C ARG A 71 -11.86 -1.55 8.54
N THR A 72 -11.36 -0.39 8.96
CA THR A 72 -9.96 -0.26 9.44
C THR A 72 -9.85 -0.16 10.96
N GLY A 73 -10.94 0.14 11.68
CA GLY A 73 -10.96 0.32 13.13
C GLY A 73 -10.32 1.61 13.63
N VAL A 74 -9.92 2.52 12.74
CA VAL A 74 -9.19 3.75 13.10
C VAL A 74 -10.07 4.80 13.79
N GLY A 75 -9.39 5.79 14.40
CA GLY A 75 -10.05 6.93 15.01
C GLY A 75 -10.79 7.81 13.99
N LEU A 76 -11.75 8.61 14.47
CA LEU A 76 -12.54 9.51 13.61
C LEU A 76 -11.67 10.51 12.84
N ARG A 77 -10.62 11.02 13.49
CA ARG A 77 -9.67 11.95 12.87
C ARG A 77 -8.92 11.30 11.72
N GLU A 78 -8.36 10.12 11.95
CA GLU A 78 -7.58 9.39 10.94
C GLU A 78 -8.44 8.99 9.74
N ALA A 79 -9.68 8.55 9.98
CA ALA A 79 -10.61 8.24 8.90
C ALA A 79 -11.02 9.46 8.09
N LYS A 80 -11.22 10.62 8.74
CA LYS A 80 -11.48 11.88 8.04
C LYS A 80 -10.29 12.25 7.15
N ASP A 81 -9.08 12.24 7.72
CA ASP A 81 -7.87 12.61 6.99
C ASP A 81 -7.62 11.69 5.79
N ALA A 82 -7.90 10.39 5.93
CA ALA A 82 -7.81 9.44 4.82
C ALA A 82 -8.83 9.74 3.71
N VAL A 83 -10.09 9.98 4.06
CA VAL A 83 -11.15 10.29 3.10
C VAL A 83 -10.94 11.64 2.42
N ASP A 84 -10.43 12.65 3.14
CA ASP A 84 -10.12 13.95 2.55
C ASP A 84 -8.97 13.85 1.53
N ARG A 85 -7.92 13.07 1.82
CA ARG A 85 -6.86 12.79 0.82
C ARG A 85 -7.40 12.08 -0.42
N LEU A 86 -8.34 11.14 -0.25
CA LEU A 86 -8.99 10.45 -1.38
C LEU A 86 -9.81 11.42 -2.22
N ASP A 87 -10.56 12.34 -1.60
CA ASP A 87 -11.32 13.37 -2.31
C ASP A 87 -10.40 14.33 -3.09
N GLU A 88 -9.28 14.74 -2.50
CA GLU A 88 -8.28 15.58 -3.18
C GLU A 88 -7.65 14.86 -4.39
N GLN A 89 -7.27 13.59 -4.22
CA GLN A 89 -6.74 12.78 -5.32
C GLN A 89 -7.76 12.57 -6.44
N GLU A 90 -9.02 12.32 -6.11
CA GLU A 90 -10.09 12.14 -7.10
C GLU A 90 -10.40 13.45 -7.83
N ARG A 91 -10.38 14.61 -7.15
CA ARG A 91 -10.50 15.92 -7.80
C ARG A 91 -9.34 16.20 -8.73
N PHE A 92 -8.12 15.89 -8.31
CA PHE A 92 -6.93 16.05 -9.13
C PHE A 92 -6.96 15.15 -10.37
N ARG A 93 -7.41 13.89 -10.21
CA ARG A 93 -7.59 12.95 -11.32
C ARG A 93 -8.73 13.35 -12.26
N SER A 94 -9.85 13.84 -11.73
CA SER A 94 -11.02 14.24 -12.52
C SER A 94 -10.83 15.59 -13.25
N GLY A 95 -9.91 16.45 -12.79
CA GLY A 95 -9.60 17.74 -13.41
C GLY A 95 -8.64 17.68 -14.61
N ARG A 96 -8.22 16.48 -15.04
CA ARG A 96 -7.31 16.26 -16.17
C ARG A 96 -8.07 16.03 -17.50
N ARG A 97 -9.13 16.81 -17.76
CA ARG A 97 -9.89 16.79 -19.03
C ARG A 97 -9.82 18.11 -19.74
#